data_AF-A0A8I0GSD2-F1
#
_entry.id   AF-A0A8I0GSD2-F1
#
_cell.length_a   1.000
_cell.length_b   1.000
_cell.length_c   1.000
_cell.angle_alpha   90.00
_cell.angle_beta   90.00
_cell.angle_gamma   90.00
#
_symmetry.space_group_name_H-M   'P 1'
#
loop_
_entity.id
_entity.type
_entity.pdbx_description
1 polymer ?
#
loop_
_entity_poly.entity_id
_entity_poly.type
_entity_poly.pdbx_seq_one_letter_code
_entity_poly.pdbx_strand_id
1 'polypeptide(L)'
;MIPPQALAIGGALAIAAGFLGGWTVRDWKADSDALAAVEKAERIRDKMQGKLDASAESYERGRAAEEPARLETRNTIREIYRDAPPVPVVCSIPDAAALVLENARQRANAAAAGQSGGPVPGPTSPAEE
;
A
#
# COMPACT_ATOMS: atom_id res chain seq x y z
N MET A 1 42.93 64.02 -22.23
CA MET A 1 43.42 62.63 -22.33
C MET A 1 43.09 61.91 -21.05
N ILE A 2 42.36 60.80 -21.10
CA ILE A 2 42.08 59.99 -19.91
C ILE A 2 43.41 59.34 -19.49
N PRO A 3 43.82 59.45 -18.23
CA PRO A 3 45.07 58.84 -17.79
C PRO A 3 45.02 57.32 -18.00
N PRO A 4 46.08 56.69 -18.53
CA PRO A 4 46.08 55.26 -18.87
C PRO A 4 45.78 54.36 -17.66
N GLN A 5 46.16 54.80 -16.45
CA GLN A 5 45.80 54.12 -15.20
C GLN A 5 44.29 54.09 -14.92
N ALA A 6 43.52 55.11 -15.32
CA ALA A 6 42.07 55.13 -15.12
C ALA A 6 41.35 54.16 -16.07
N LEU A 7 41.86 53.99 -17.30
CA LEU A 7 41.34 52.98 -18.23
C LEU A 7 41.65 51.55 -17.75
N ALA A 8 42.86 51.33 -17.21
CA ALA A 8 43.24 50.03 -16.65
C ALA A 8 42.39 49.64 -15.43
N ILE A 9 42.16 50.59 -14.50
CA ILE A 9 41.32 50.36 -13.31
C ILE A 9 39.86 50.10 -13.72
N GLY A 10 39.32 50.89 -14.65
CA GLY A 10 37.96 50.69 -15.16
C GLY A 10 37.77 49.32 -15.81
N GLY A 11 38.75 48.88 -16.61
CA GLY A 11 38.73 47.54 -17.23
C GLY A 11 38.79 46.41 -16.19
N ALA A 12 39.65 46.55 -15.17
CA ALA A 12 39.77 45.55 -14.10
C ALA A 12 38.46 45.40 -13.29
N LEU A 13 37.78 46.50 -12.98
CA LEU A 13 36.50 46.49 -12.27
C LEU A 13 35.39 45.84 -13.09
N ALA A 14 35.33 46.10 -14.39
CA ALA A 14 34.34 45.48 -15.28
C ALA A 14 34.51 43.95 -15.34
N ILE A 15 35.77 43.47 -15.41
CA ILE A 15 36.08 42.04 -15.39
C ILE A 15 35.71 41.42 -14.05
N ALA A 16 36.06 42.07 -12.93
CA ALA A 16 35.73 41.59 -11.60
C ALA A 16 34.21 41.48 -11.37
N ALA A 17 33.45 42.49 -11.81
CA ALA A 17 31.99 42.47 -11.75
C ALA A 17 31.38 41.36 -12.61
N GLY A 18 31.91 41.15 -13.83
CA GLY A 18 31.48 40.06 -14.71
C GLY A 18 31.76 38.68 -14.13
N PHE A 19 32.90 38.49 -13.46
CA PHE A 19 33.25 37.22 -12.82
C PHE A 19 32.37 36.92 -11.61
N LEU A 20 32.15 37.91 -10.74
CA LEU A 20 31.28 37.76 -9.57
C LEU A 20 29.81 37.53 -9.98
N GLY A 21 29.31 38.29 -10.94
CA GLY A 21 27.96 38.09 -11.48
C GLY A 21 27.79 36.75 -12.20
N GLY A 22 28.82 36.31 -12.94
CA GLY A 22 28.81 34.99 -13.58
C GLY A 22 28.81 33.85 -12.58
N TRP A 23 29.52 33.99 -11.45
CA TRP A 23 29.54 32.99 -10.38
C TRP A 23 28.17 32.84 -9.70
N THR A 24 27.51 33.94 -9.34
CA THR A 24 26.20 33.88 -8.66
C THR A 24 25.10 33.28 -9.54
N VAL A 25 25.07 33.63 -10.83
CA VAL A 25 24.10 33.04 -11.77
C VAL A 25 24.32 31.54 -11.92
N ARG A 26 25.58 31.09 -11.92
CA ARG A 26 25.91 29.66 -11.97
C ARG A 26 25.47 28.93 -10.70
N ASP A 27 25.65 29.55 -9.54
CA ASP A 27 25.22 29.02 -8.24
C ASP A 27 23.69 28.87 -8.18
N TRP A 28 22.94 29.92 -8.54
CA TRP A 28 21.48 29.85 -8.62
C TRP A 28 20.97 28.79 -9.60
N LYS A 29 21.69 28.58 -10.70
CA LYS A 29 21.36 27.53 -11.64
C LYS A 29 21.56 26.14 -11.01
N ALA A 30 22.67 25.94 -10.30
CA ALA A 30 22.94 24.67 -9.62
C ALA A 30 21.88 24.37 -8.55
N ASP A 31 21.48 25.35 -7.76
CA ASP A 31 20.40 25.23 -6.77
C ASP A 31 19.05 24.94 -7.42
N SER A 32 18.73 25.61 -8.53
CA SER A 32 17.49 25.38 -9.28
C SER A 32 17.44 23.96 -9.86
N ASP A 33 18.56 23.48 -10.43
CA ASP A 33 18.66 22.13 -10.99
C ASP A 33 18.57 21.06 -9.87
N ALA A 34 19.15 21.32 -8.69
CA ALA A 34 19.01 20.47 -7.51
C ALA A 34 17.57 20.43 -6.99
N LEU A 35 16.91 21.58 -6.87
CA LEU A 35 15.51 21.67 -6.45
C LEU A 35 14.57 20.94 -7.42
N ALA A 36 14.81 21.07 -8.73
CA ALA A 36 14.04 20.36 -9.75
C ALA A 36 14.20 18.83 -9.64
N ALA A 37 15.36 18.33 -9.19
CA ALA A 37 15.56 16.91 -8.91
C ALA A 37 14.77 16.45 -7.69
N VAL A 38 14.76 17.24 -6.60
CA VAL A 38 13.98 16.96 -5.39
C VAL A 38 12.48 16.96 -5.69
N GLU A 39 11.97 17.97 -6.39
CA GLU A 39 10.54 18.07 -6.74
C GLU A 39 10.07 16.90 -7.61
N LYS A 40 10.94 16.37 -8.50
CA LYS A 40 10.64 15.15 -9.26
C LYS A 40 10.55 13.92 -8.35
N ALA A 41 11.47 13.78 -7.39
CA ALA A 41 11.44 12.68 -6.44
C ALA A 41 10.21 12.74 -5.53
N GLU A 42 9.86 13.92 -5.02
CA GLU A 42 8.65 14.16 -4.22
C GLU A 42 7.38 13.84 -5.02
N ARG A 43 7.26 14.32 -6.26
CA ARG A 43 6.10 13.98 -7.11
C ARG A 43 5.93 12.48 -7.33
N ILE A 44 7.02 11.72 -7.43
CA ILE A 44 6.94 10.26 -7.54
C ILE A 44 6.48 9.67 -6.21
N ARG A 45 7.05 10.12 -5.08
CA ARG A 45 6.66 9.69 -3.75
C ARG A 45 5.19 9.96 -3.47
N ASP A 46 4.70 11.17 -3.74
CA ASP A 46 3.30 11.56 -3.53
C ASP A 46 2.35 10.71 -4.37
N LYS A 47 2.71 10.42 -5.62
CA LYS A 47 1.91 9.53 -6.47
C LYS A 47 1.86 8.10 -5.93
N MET A 48 2.97 7.60 -5.39
CA MET A 48 3.01 6.26 -4.79
C MET A 48 2.23 6.23 -3.48
N GLN A 49 2.38 7.26 -2.64
CA GLN A 49 1.63 7.40 -1.39
C GLN A 49 0.12 7.51 -1.66
N GLY A 50 -0.30 8.37 -2.60
CA GLY A 50 -1.71 8.50 -2.94
C GLY A 50 -2.37 7.21 -3.45
N LYS A 51 -1.62 6.35 -4.15
CA LYS A 51 -2.10 5.00 -4.52
C LYS A 51 -2.27 4.08 -3.32
N LEU A 52 -1.31 4.10 -2.40
CA LEU A 52 -1.37 3.30 -1.18
C LEU A 52 -2.51 3.79 -0.27
N ASP A 53 -2.66 5.10 -0.11
CA ASP A 53 -3.69 5.72 0.71
C ASP A 53 -5.08 5.40 0.15
N ALA A 54 -5.28 5.48 -1.17
CA ALA A 54 -6.56 5.11 -1.78
C ALA A 54 -6.90 3.62 -1.57
N SER A 55 -5.91 2.73 -1.69
CA SER A 55 -6.10 1.31 -1.42
C SER A 55 -6.42 1.06 0.06
N ALA A 56 -5.68 1.70 0.96
CA ALA A 56 -5.88 1.58 2.40
C ALA A 56 -7.26 2.12 2.81
N GLU A 57 -7.67 3.27 2.28
CA GLU A 57 -8.97 3.86 2.55
C GLU A 57 -10.11 2.93 2.09
N SER A 58 -10.00 2.34 0.90
CA SER A 58 -11.01 1.40 0.40
C SER A 58 -11.14 0.16 1.30
N TYR A 59 -10.00 -0.37 1.77
CA TYR A 59 -9.95 -1.51 2.67
C TYR A 59 -10.53 -1.17 4.04
N GLU A 60 -10.11 -0.06 4.66
CA GLU A 60 -10.61 0.36 5.97
C GLU A 60 -12.09 0.70 5.94
N ARG A 61 -12.60 1.27 4.85
CA ARG A 61 -14.03 1.51 4.68
C ARG A 61 -14.83 0.21 4.62
N GLY A 62 -14.34 -0.78 3.87
CA GLY A 62 -14.96 -2.11 3.84
C GLY A 62 -14.92 -2.80 5.20
N ARG A 63 -13.77 -2.77 5.87
CA ARG A 63 -13.61 -3.31 7.22
C ARG A 63 -14.56 -2.64 8.22
N ALA A 64 -14.68 -1.32 8.20
CA ALA A 64 -15.56 -0.58 9.08
C ALA A 64 -17.05 -0.91 8.85
N ALA A 65 -17.44 -1.18 7.60
CA ALA A 65 -18.80 -1.59 7.26
C ALA A 65 -19.13 -3.02 7.76
N GLU A 66 -18.17 -3.94 7.69
CA GLU A 66 -18.36 -5.35 8.07
C GLU A 66 -18.17 -5.63 9.57
N GLU A 67 -17.39 -4.80 10.29
CA GLU A 67 -17.15 -4.94 11.72
C GLU A 67 -18.44 -5.06 12.57
N PRO A 68 -19.46 -4.17 12.43
CA PRO A 68 -20.70 -4.30 13.19
C PRO A 68 -21.45 -5.59 12.86
N ALA A 69 -21.56 -5.96 11.58
CA ALA A 69 -22.26 -7.17 11.15
C ALA A 69 -21.58 -8.44 11.70
N ARG A 70 -20.24 -8.44 11.74
CA ARG A 70 -19.45 -9.52 12.35
C ARG A 70 -19.72 -9.65 13.84
N LEU A 71 -19.76 -8.53 14.57
CA LEU A 71 -20.02 -8.52 16.01
C LEU A 71 -21.46 -8.97 16.31
N GLU A 72 -22.43 -8.45 15.57
CA GLU A 72 -23.83 -8.84 15.66
C GLU A 72 -23.99 -10.34 15.43
N THR A 73 -23.50 -10.86 14.30
CA THR A 73 -23.58 -12.29 13.97
C THR A 73 -22.98 -13.17 15.07
N ARG A 74 -21.80 -12.79 15.60
CA ARG A 74 -21.15 -13.54 16.67
C ARG A 74 -21.97 -13.52 17.96
N ASN A 75 -22.53 -12.37 18.32
CA ASN A 75 -23.37 -12.23 19.51
C ASN A 75 -24.65 -13.05 19.36
N THR A 76 -25.33 -12.96 18.21
CA THR A 76 -26.53 -13.73 17.90
C THR A 76 -26.27 -15.23 17.98
N ILE A 77 -25.18 -15.73 17.37
CA ILE A 77 -24.80 -17.15 17.48
C ILE A 77 -24.60 -17.52 18.96
N ARG A 78 -23.87 -16.70 19.71
CA ARG A 78 -23.63 -16.97 21.14
C ARG A 78 -24.92 -17.00 21.96
N GLU A 79 -25.90 -16.16 21.63
CA GLU A 79 -27.18 -16.13 22.32
C GLU A 79 -28.06 -17.32 21.96
N ILE A 80 -28.19 -17.65 20.68
CA ILE A 80 -28.95 -18.81 20.20
C ILE A 80 -28.42 -20.10 20.83
N TYR A 81 -27.10 -20.24 20.93
CA TYR A 81 -26.45 -21.44 21.45
C TYR A 81 -26.08 -21.35 22.93
N ARG A 82 -26.49 -20.30 23.66
CA ARG A 82 -26.07 -20.09 25.06
C ARG A 82 -26.44 -21.28 25.96
N ASP A 83 -27.68 -21.71 25.86
CA ASP A 83 -28.28 -22.75 26.69
C ASP A 83 -28.67 -23.99 25.85
N ALA A 84 -28.14 -24.08 24.63
CA ALA A 84 -28.43 -25.21 23.75
C ALA A 84 -27.79 -26.50 24.29
N PRO A 85 -28.53 -27.63 24.31
CA PRO A 85 -27.96 -28.90 24.71
C PRO A 85 -26.84 -29.30 23.74
N PRO A 86 -25.80 -30.03 24.21
CA PRO A 86 -24.74 -30.50 23.35
C PRO A 86 -25.31 -31.38 22.22
N VAL A 87 -24.75 -31.24 21.02
CA VAL A 87 -25.17 -32.04 19.86
C VAL A 87 -24.88 -33.52 20.15
N PRO A 88 -25.87 -34.42 20.10
CA PRO A 88 -25.65 -35.85 20.30
C PRO A 88 -24.68 -36.40 19.26
N VAL A 89 -23.83 -37.34 19.64
CA VAL A 89 -22.80 -37.93 18.76
C VAL A 89 -23.41 -38.60 17.51
N VAL A 90 -24.64 -39.12 17.60
CA VAL A 90 -25.35 -39.68 16.44
C VAL A 90 -25.72 -38.63 15.38
N CYS A 91 -25.76 -37.35 15.77
CA CYS A 91 -26.01 -36.22 14.90
C CYS A 91 -24.73 -35.42 14.58
N SER A 92 -23.54 -35.90 14.97
CA SER A 92 -22.30 -35.21 14.65
C SER A 92 -21.99 -35.32 13.15
N ILE A 93 -21.35 -34.28 12.63
CA ILE A 93 -20.90 -34.28 11.24
C ILE A 93 -19.72 -35.25 11.13
N PRO A 94 -19.71 -36.19 10.16
CA PRO A 94 -18.55 -37.05 9.92
C PRO A 94 -17.30 -36.24 9.57
N ASP A 95 -16.12 -36.67 10.03
CA ASP A 95 -14.86 -35.94 9.85
C ASP A 95 -14.56 -35.60 8.38
N ALA A 96 -14.86 -36.52 7.46
CA ALA A 96 -14.70 -36.29 6.02
C ALA A 96 -15.57 -35.12 5.52
N ALA A 97 -16.80 -34.98 6.01
CA ALA A 97 -17.68 -33.87 5.66
C ALA A 97 -17.19 -32.55 6.29
N ALA A 98 -16.68 -32.59 7.53
CA ALA A 98 -16.07 -31.42 8.17
C ALA A 98 -14.86 -30.91 7.36
N LEU A 99 -13.99 -31.81 6.88
CA LEU A 99 -12.85 -31.47 6.02
C LEU A 99 -13.29 -30.85 4.68
N VAL A 100 -14.35 -31.35 4.05
CA VAL A 100 -14.87 -30.76 2.81
C VAL A 100 -15.38 -29.34 3.06
N LEU A 101 -16.12 -29.12 4.15
CA LEU A 101 -16.63 -27.79 4.52
C LEU A 101 -15.51 -26.80 4.83
N GLU A 102 -14.49 -27.23 5.57
CA GLU A 102 -13.32 -26.41 5.88
C GLU A 102 -12.57 -26.01 4.60
N ASN A 103 -12.31 -26.97 3.70
CA ASN A 103 -11.67 -26.69 2.41
C ASN A 103 -12.51 -25.74 1.54
N ALA A 104 -13.84 -25.89 1.54
CA ALA A 104 -14.72 -24.97 0.82
C ALA A 104 -14.65 -23.55 1.40
N ARG A 105 -14.63 -23.40 2.73
CA ARG A 105 -14.44 -22.11 3.41
C ARG A 105 -13.13 -21.46 3.02
N GLN A 106 -12.03 -22.22 3.04
CA GLN A 106 -10.71 -21.72 2.69
C GLN A 106 -10.64 -21.25 1.23
N ARG A 107 -11.22 -22.01 0.30
CA ARG A 107 -11.28 -21.61 -1.12
C ARG A 107 -12.11 -20.35 -1.34
N ALA A 108 -13.27 -20.24 -0.68
CA ALA A 108 -14.11 -19.05 -0.77
C ALA A 108 -13.37 -17.81 -0.25
N ASN A 109 -12.68 -17.93 0.89
CA ASN A 109 -11.87 -16.84 1.44
C ASN A 109 -10.68 -16.48 0.54
N ALA A 110 -9.99 -17.48 -0.01
CA ALA A 110 -8.90 -17.27 -0.95
C ALA A 110 -9.38 -16.52 -2.20
N ALA A 111 -10.50 -16.94 -2.79
CA ALA A 111 -11.10 -16.28 -3.94
C ALA A 111 -11.53 -14.83 -3.62
N ALA A 112 -12.14 -14.61 -2.46
CA ALA A 112 -12.50 -13.26 -2.00
C ALA A 112 -11.26 -12.37 -1.76
N ALA A 113 -10.14 -12.95 -1.36
CA ALA A 113 -8.84 -12.28 -1.23
C ALA A 113 -8.07 -12.14 -2.56
N GLY A 114 -8.65 -12.56 -3.69
CA GLY A 114 -7.99 -12.51 -5.01
C GLY A 114 -6.88 -13.55 -5.20
N GLN A 115 -6.80 -14.56 -4.34
CA GLN A 115 -5.83 -15.65 -4.45
C GLN A 115 -6.40 -16.75 -5.38
N SER A 116 -5.57 -17.31 -6.27
CA SER A 116 -5.96 -18.50 -7.05
C SER A 116 -6.06 -19.71 -6.11
N GLY A 117 -7.28 -20.17 -5.85
CA GLY A 117 -7.53 -21.30 -4.95
C GLY A 117 -6.82 -22.59 -5.38
N GLY A 118 -6.30 -23.35 -4.40
CA GLY A 118 -5.69 -24.66 -4.64
C GLY A 118 -6.68 -25.71 -5.16
N PRO A 119 -6.18 -26.82 -5.75
CA PRO A 119 -7.00 -27.81 -6.42
C PRO A 119 -8.03 -28.46 -5.48
N VAL A 120 -9.22 -28.78 -6.01
CA VAL A 120 -10.27 -29.51 -5.31
C VAL A 120 -9.78 -30.93 -5.00
N PRO A 121 -9.73 -31.38 -3.73
CA PRO A 121 -9.47 -32.77 -3.43
C PRO A 121 -10.59 -33.64 -4.00
N GLY A 122 -10.26 -34.55 -4.91
CA GLY A 122 -11.19 -35.52 -5.46
C GLY A 122 -11.66 -36.53 -4.42
N PRO A 123 -12.79 -37.23 -4.65
CA PRO A 123 -13.29 -38.23 -3.71
C PRO A 123 -12.22 -39.29 -3.46
N THR A 124 -11.84 -39.48 -2.20
CA THR A 124 -11.05 -40.64 -1.79
C THR A 124 -11.91 -41.87 -1.99
N SER A 125 -11.59 -42.66 -3.02
CA SER A 125 -12.19 -43.98 -3.22
C SER A 125 -11.91 -44.84 -1.98
N PRO A 126 -12.88 -45.60 -1.46
CA PRO A 126 -12.63 -46.49 -0.34
C PRO A 126 -11.65 -47.57 -0.80
N ALA A 127 -10.58 -47.77 -0.01
CA ALA A 127 -9.76 -48.96 -0.12
C ALA A 127 -10.61 -50.14 0.37
N GLU A 128 -10.84 -51.10 -0.53
CA GLU A 128 -11.16 -52.48 -0.16
C GLU A 128 -9.98 -53.05 0.64
N GLU A 129 -10.21 -53.40 1.91
CA GLU A 129 -9.84 -54.69 2.51
C GLU A 129 -10.50 -54.88 3.89
#